data_AF-A0A2E6NBF9-F1
#
_entry.id   AF-A0A2E6NBF9-F1
#
_cell.length_a   1.000
_cell.length_b   1.000
_cell.length_c   1.000
_cell.angle_alpha   90.00
_cell.angle_beta   90.00
_cell.angle_gamma   90.00
#
_symmetry.space_group_name_H-M   'P 1'
#
loop_
_entity.id
_entity.type
_entity.pdbx_description
1 polymer ?
#
loop_
_entity_poly.entity_id
_entity_poly.type
_entity_poly.pdbx_seq_one_letter_code
_entity_poly.pdbx_strand_id
1 'polypeptide(L)'
;MELVARISTEWRRRMLFMLFMICGIAAWFLYDGYILWPNEAQRHAVYLEIKDMLIDAGDAVDGESTSVRLAWERHAREMDYKRNIPKARTDGDIKEQRVIGWIMTVVALLYGAWIAWNHTRQVRVVGEIVIGASGQRVKLDSITTIDRKKWKNKGIAHGIYEEGGKQRRLCLDEHKFKGCEAIIIEADKRIKARAEQNT
;
A
#
# COMPACT_ATOMS: atom_id res chain seq x y z
N MET A 1 -10.92 14.80 32.84
CA MET A 1 -11.57 14.46 31.55
C MET A 1 -11.14 13.04 31.17
N GLU A 2 -12.05 12.21 30.67
CA GLU A 2 -11.69 10.94 30.05
C GLU A 2 -12.01 11.00 28.56
N LEU A 3 -11.00 10.78 27.73
CA LEU A 3 -11.17 10.80 26.28
C LEU A 3 -10.30 9.72 25.66
N VAL A 4 -10.85 8.98 24.69
CA VAL A 4 -10.11 7.97 23.92
C VAL A 4 -10.20 8.32 22.45
N ALA A 5 -9.13 8.86 21.90
CA ALA A 5 -8.99 9.07 20.47
C ALA A 5 -8.50 7.78 19.80
N ARG A 6 -9.44 7.08 19.17
CA ARG A 6 -9.22 5.82 18.45
C ARG A 6 -8.92 6.10 16.99
N ILE A 7 -8.39 5.08 16.30
CA ILE A 7 -8.17 5.18 14.85
C ILE A 7 -9.46 5.56 14.11
N SER A 8 -9.35 6.54 13.23
CA SER A 8 -10.47 7.00 12.41
C SER A 8 -10.89 5.92 11.41
N THR A 9 -12.17 5.89 11.10
CA THR A 9 -12.73 4.98 10.08
C THR A 9 -12.21 5.30 8.68
N GLU A 10 -11.95 6.58 8.40
CA GLU A 10 -11.39 7.06 7.13
C GLU A 10 -9.97 6.58 6.92
N TRP A 11 -9.10 6.73 7.92
CA TRP A 11 -7.75 6.20 7.87
C TRP A 11 -7.78 4.69 7.64
N ARG A 12 -8.61 3.96 8.39
CA ARG A 12 -8.77 2.50 8.23
C ARG A 12 -9.18 2.13 6.80
N ARG A 13 -10.22 2.77 6.26
CA ARG A 13 -10.72 2.52 4.90
C ARG A 13 -9.62 2.77 3.86
N ARG A 14 -8.91 3.90 3.96
CA ARG A 14 -7.85 4.26 3.02
C ARG A 14 -6.69 3.26 3.07
N MET A 15 -6.26 2.85 4.27
CA MET A 15 -5.18 1.87 4.41
C MET A 15 -5.58 0.48 3.90
N LEU A 16 -6.80 0.02 4.22
CA LEU A 16 -7.31 -1.26 3.72
C LEU A 16 -7.50 -1.27 2.20
N PHE A 17 -7.93 -0.15 1.62
CA PHE A 17 -8.01 0.00 0.16
C PHE A 17 -6.62 -0.09 -0.50
N MET A 18 -5.62 0.59 0.07
CA MET A 18 -4.24 0.47 -0.43
C MET A 18 -3.68 -0.93 -0.27
N LEU A 19 -3.94 -1.61 0.86
CA LEU A 19 -3.56 -3.00 1.07
C LEU A 19 -4.18 -3.91 0.01
N PHE A 20 -5.48 -3.77 -0.24
CA PHE A 20 -6.19 -4.52 -1.28
C PHE A 20 -5.55 -4.30 -2.66
N MET A 21 -5.23 -3.06 -3.01
CA MET A 21 -4.58 -2.74 -4.29
C MET A 21 -3.20 -3.40 -4.42
N ILE A 22 -2.36 -3.34 -3.38
CA ILE A 22 -1.03 -3.98 -3.39
C ILE A 22 -1.17 -5.50 -3.51
N CYS A 23 -2.12 -6.12 -2.79
CA CYS A 23 -2.42 -7.55 -2.92
C CYS A 23 -2.88 -7.90 -4.35
N GLY A 24 -3.73 -7.07 -4.96
CA GLY A 24 -4.17 -7.26 -6.34
C GLY A 24 -3.02 -7.22 -7.35
N ILE A 25 -2.10 -6.27 -7.19
CA ILE A 25 -0.89 -6.19 -8.01
C ILE A 25 -0.01 -7.43 -7.81
N ALA A 26 0.24 -7.85 -6.56
CA ALA A 26 1.02 -9.06 -6.27
C ALA A 26 0.39 -10.30 -6.91
N ALA A 27 -0.93 -10.47 -6.78
CA ALA A 27 -1.67 -11.56 -7.38
C ALA A 27 -1.60 -11.54 -8.92
N TRP A 28 -1.65 -10.35 -9.54
CA TRP A 28 -1.47 -10.20 -10.99
C TRP A 28 -0.11 -10.75 -11.42
N PHE A 29 0.98 -10.29 -10.80
CA PHE A 29 2.34 -10.74 -11.15
C PHE A 29 2.54 -12.24 -10.95
N LEU A 30 1.95 -12.80 -9.89
CA LEU A 30 1.98 -14.25 -9.66
C LEU A 30 1.16 -15.01 -10.71
N TYR A 31 -0.04 -14.52 -11.06
CA TYR A 31 -0.85 -15.10 -12.13
C TYR A 31 -0.11 -15.10 -13.47
N ASP A 32 0.55 -13.98 -13.80
CA ASP A 32 1.36 -13.87 -15.00
C ASP A 32 2.54 -14.84 -14.99
N GLY A 33 3.28 -14.91 -13.88
CA GLY A 33 4.47 -15.76 -13.75
C GLY A 33 4.17 -17.27 -13.65
N TYR A 34 3.02 -17.69 -13.12
CA TYR A 34 2.72 -19.12 -12.93
C TYR A 34 1.74 -19.70 -13.94
N ILE A 35 0.87 -18.88 -14.54
CA ILE A 35 -0.21 -19.37 -15.39
C ILE A 35 -0.12 -18.75 -16.78
N LEU A 36 -0.25 -17.43 -16.89
CA LEU A 36 -0.43 -16.80 -18.20
C LEU A 36 0.81 -16.92 -19.09
N TRP A 37 1.98 -16.53 -18.59
CA TRP A 37 3.20 -16.47 -19.40
C TRP A 37 3.78 -17.86 -19.70
N PRO A 38 3.78 -18.84 -18.78
CA PRO A 38 4.14 -20.23 -19.12
C PRO A 38 3.24 -20.82 -20.22
N ASN A 39 1.92 -20.61 -20.13
CA ASN A 39 1.00 -21.09 -21.17
C ASN A 39 1.17 -20.32 -22.49
N GLU A 40 1.56 -19.04 -22.44
CA GLU A 40 1.92 -18.27 -23.63
C GLU A 40 3.21 -18.78 -24.27
N ALA A 41 4.24 -19.12 -23.48
CA ALA A 41 5.50 -19.69 -23.94
C ALA A 41 5.31 -21.03 -24.66
N GLN A 42 4.48 -21.93 -24.09
CA GLN A 42 4.14 -23.21 -24.71
C GLN A 42 3.44 -23.02 -26.06
N ARG A 43 2.45 -22.11 -26.11
CA ARG A 43 1.77 -21.79 -27.37
C ARG A 43 2.70 -21.17 -28.40
N HIS A 44 3.67 -20.35 -27.96
CA HIS A 44 4.68 -19.78 -28.84
C HIS A 44 5.62 -20.85 -29.43
N ALA A 45 5.98 -21.88 -28.66
CA ALA A 45 6.76 -23.00 -29.18
C ALA A 45 6.00 -23.74 -30.31
N VAL A 46 4.71 -24.04 -30.10
CA VAL A 46 3.86 -24.66 -31.14
C VAL A 46 3.72 -23.76 -32.37
N TYR A 47 3.58 -22.45 -32.16
CA TYR A 47 3.57 -21.49 -33.26
C TYR A 47 4.88 -21.52 -34.06
N LEU A 48 6.03 -21.60 -33.39
CA LEU A 48 7.33 -21.73 -34.06
C LEU A 48 7.43 -23.02 -34.87
N GLU A 49 6.95 -24.15 -34.34
CA GLU A 49 6.92 -25.42 -35.08
C GLU A 49 6.08 -25.33 -36.37
N ILE A 50 4.89 -24.72 -36.30
CA ILE A 50 4.03 -24.49 -37.49
C ILE A 50 4.74 -23.58 -38.50
N LYS A 51 5.35 -22.50 -38.00
CA LYS A 51 6.04 -21.52 -38.83
C LYS A 51 7.25 -22.16 -39.53
N ASP A 52 8.09 -22.88 -38.80
CA ASP A 52 9.30 -23.51 -39.33
C ASP A 52 8.94 -24.62 -40.33
N MET A 53 7.90 -25.43 -40.06
CA MET A 53 7.38 -26.44 -41.00
C MET A 53 6.95 -25.84 -42.34
N LEU A 54 6.24 -24.71 -42.34
CA LEU A 54 5.77 -24.06 -43.57
C LEU A 54 6.90 -23.39 -44.34
N ILE A 55 7.90 -22.84 -43.64
CA ILE A 55 9.09 -22.27 -44.27
C ILE A 55 9.92 -23.38 -44.92
N ASP A 56 10.16 -24.49 -44.22
CA ASP A 56 10.92 -25.63 -44.73
C ASP A 56 10.23 -26.30 -45.93
N ALA A 57 8.89 -26.32 -45.95
CA ALA A 57 8.11 -26.80 -47.09
C ALA A 57 8.13 -25.84 -48.30
N GLY A 58 8.63 -24.61 -48.13
CA GLY A 58 8.62 -23.56 -49.16
C GLY A 58 7.27 -22.85 -49.31
N ASP A 59 6.31 -23.12 -48.43
CA ASP A 59 4.95 -22.54 -48.43
C ASP A 59 4.88 -21.18 -47.69
N ALA A 60 5.98 -20.75 -47.07
CA ALA A 60 6.11 -19.46 -46.40
C ALA A 60 7.53 -18.89 -46.55
N VAL A 61 7.66 -17.57 -46.62
CA VAL A 61 8.96 -16.88 -46.66
C VAL A 61 9.41 -16.45 -45.26
N ASP A 62 8.45 -16.13 -44.40
CA ASP A 62 8.67 -15.64 -43.04
C ASP A 62 7.43 -15.86 -42.14
N GLY A 63 7.52 -15.43 -40.88
CA GLY A 63 6.40 -15.51 -39.93
C GLY A 63 5.25 -14.53 -40.19
N GLU A 64 5.41 -13.57 -41.09
CA GLU A 64 4.36 -12.62 -41.48
C GLU A 64 3.52 -13.13 -42.66
N SER A 65 3.99 -14.20 -43.32
CA SER A 65 3.35 -14.85 -44.45
C SER A 65 1.91 -15.27 -44.10
N THR A 66 0.98 -14.98 -45.01
CA THR A 66 -0.45 -15.27 -44.84
C THR A 66 -0.72 -16.76 -44.54
N SER A 67 0.09 -17.66 -45.11
CA SER A 67 0.03 -19.11 -44.87
C SER A 67 0.28 -19.46 -43.40
N VAL A 68 1.30 -18.88 -42.78
CA VAL A 68 1.63 -19.06 -41.34
C VAL A 68 0.49 -18.55 -40.46
N ARG A 69 -0.04 -17.36 -40.76
CA ARG A 69 -1.17 -16.79 -40.01
C ARG A 69 -2.41 -17.68 -40.09
N LEU A 70 -2.78 -18.13 -41.28
CA LEU A 70 -3.94 -19.01 -41.47
C LEU A 70 -3.76 -20.37 -40.78
N ALA A 71 -2.55 -20.94 -40.83
CA ALA A 71 -2.22 -22.19 -40.15
C ALA A 71 -2.33 -22.04 -38.62
N TRP A 72 -1.80 -20.94 -38.06
CA TRP A 72 -1.99 -20.64 -36.64
C TRP A 72 -3.47 -20.45 -36.29
N GLU A 73 -4.23 -19.69 -37.07
CA GLU A 73 -5.67 -19.48 -36.79
C GLU A 73 -6.47 -20.79 -36.80
N ARG A 74 -6.11 -21.72 -37.68
CA ARG A 74 -6.72 -23.06 -37.72
C ARG A 74 -6.36 -23.87 -36.49
N HIS A 75 -5.07 -23.96 -36.17
CA HIS A 75 -4.59 -24.69 -34.99
C HIS A 75 -5.16 -24.10 -33.69
N ALA A 76 -5.20 -22.78 -33.57
CA ALA A 76 -5.78 -22.09 -32.43
C ALA A 76 -7.27 -22.42 -32.28
N ARG A 77 -8.03 -22.54 -33.37
CA ARG A 77 -9.45 -22.93 -33.32
C ARG A 77 -9.64 -24.38 -32.86
N GLU A 78 -8.78 -25.28 -33.31
CA GLU A 78 -8.83 -26.71 -32.92
C GLU A 78 -8.51 -26.91 -31.44
N MET A 79 -7.59 -26.11 -30.89
CA MET A 79 -7.13 -26.19 -29.50
C MET A 79 -7.86 -25.22 -28.55
N ASP A 80 -8.92 -24.54 -29.02
CA ASP A 80 -9.65 -23.48 -28.29
C ASP A 80 -8.72 -22.38 -27.71
N TYR A 81 -7.66 -22.04 -28.46
CA TYR A 81 -6.76 -20.95 -28.15
C TYR A 81 -7.24 -19.62 -28.73
N LYS A 82 -6.69 -18.53 -28.21
CA LYS A 82 -6.90 -17.20 -28.78
C LYS A 82 -6.26 -17.13 -30.17
N ARG A 83 -6.96 -16.45 -31.09
CA ARG A 83 -6.53 -16.25 -32.49
C ARG A 83 -5.23 -15.46 -32.63
N ASN A 84 -4.90 -14.60 -31.68
CA ASN A 84 -3.70 -13.78 -31.76
C ASN A 84 -2.44 -14.65 -31.68
N ILE A 85 -1.39 -14.23 -32.39
CA ILE A 85 -0.10 -14.88 -32.33
C ILE A 85 0.43 -14.75 -30.88
N PRO A 86 0.85 -15.87 -30.25
CA PRO A 86 1.39 -15.87 -28.90
C PRO A 86 2.72 -15.12 -28.88
N LYS A 87 3.03 -14.42 -27.79
CA LYS A 87 4.30 -13.71 -27.66
C LYS A 87 5.42 -14.66 -27.23
N ALA A 88 6.63 -14.42 -27.71
CA ALA A 88 7.81 -15.06 -27.17
C ALA A 88 7.98 -14.68 -25.68
N ARG A 89 8.11 -15.69 -24.82
CA ARG A 89 8.38 -15.54 -23.39
C ARG A 89 9.55 -16.43 -23.05
N THR A 90 10.62 -15.84 -22.53
CA THR A 90 11.78 -16.61 -22.07
C THR A 90 11.57 -17.09 -20.64
N ASP A 91 12.34 -18.10 -20.22
CA ASP A 91 12.35 -18.54 -18.82
C ASP A 91 12.79 -17.41 -17.87
N GLY A 92 13.64 -16.50 -18.36
CA GLY A 92 14.05 -15.29 -17.64
C GLY A 92 12.87 -14.37 -17.36
N ASP A 93 12.07 -14.07 -18.39
CA ASP A 93 10.87 -13.23 -18.28
C ASP A 93 9.87 -13.80 -17.27
N ILE A 94 9.64 -15.11 -17.32
CA ILE A 94 8.73 -15.83 -16.41
C ILE A 94 9.27 -15.79 -14.97
N LYS A 95 10.57 -16.03 -14.78
CA LYS A 95 11.21 -15.98 -13.47
C LYS A 95 11.12 -14.58 -12.86
N GLU A 96 11.31 -13.53 -13.66
CA GLU A 96 11.17 -12.15 -13.21
C GLU A 96 9.76 -11.86 -12.68
N GLN A 97 8.71 -12.24 -13.40
CA GLN A 97 7.32 -12.08 -12.94
C GLN A 97 7.08 -12.75 -11.59
N ARG A 98 7.58 -13.98 -11.41
CA ARG A 98 7.48 -14.71 -10.13
C ARG A 98 8.21 -13.98 -9.01
N VAL A 99 9.43 -13.51 -9.27
CA VAL A 99 10.23 -12.78 -8.27
C VAL A 99 9.52 -11.49 -7.86
N ILE A 100 9.05 -10.69 -8.81
CA ILE A 100 8.31 -9.45 -8.54
C ILE A 100 7.03 -9.77 -7.75
N GLY A 101 6.26 -10.78 -8.17
CA GLY A 101 5.04 -11.20 -7.48
C GLY A 101 5.28 -11.59 -6.02
N TRP A 102 6.35 -12.35 -5.73
CA TRP A 102 6.71 -12.72 -4.37
C TRP A 102 7.22 -11.55 -3.53
N ILE A 103 8.05 -10.66 -4.10
CA ILE A 103 8.51 -9.44 -3.43
C ILE A 103 7.28 -8.59 -3.04
N MET A 104 6.36 -8.37 -3.98
CA MET A 104 5.13 -7.61 -3.73
C MET A 104 4.24 -8.26 -2.68
N THR A 105 4.19 -9.59 -2.64
CA THR A 105 3.46 -10.34 -1.60
C THR A 105 4.07 -10.09 -0.21
N VAL A 106 5.40 -10.15 -0.08
CA VAL A 106 6.08 -9.85 1.19
C VAL A 106 5.80 -8.41 1.62
N VAL A 107 5.88 -7.44 0.69
CA VAL A 107 5.55 -6.04 0.97
C VAL A 107 4.11 -5.89 1.44
N ALA A 108 3.16 -6.56 0.80
CA ALA A 108 1.75 -6.55 1.20
C ALA A 108 1.55 -7.10 2.62
N LEU A 109 2.22 -8.21 2.96
CA LEU A 109 2.17 -8.81 4.30
C LEU A 109 2.75 -7.87 5.37
N LEU A 110 3.92 -7.28 5.12
CA LEU A 110 4.54 -6.32 6.03
C LEU A 110 3.66 -5.08 6.22
N TYR A 111 3.05 -4.59 5.14
CA TYR A 111 2.13 -3.46 5.19
C TYR A 111 0.85 -3.80 5.97
N GLY A 112 0.28 -4.98 5.75
CA GLY A 112 -0.87 -5.49 6.51
C GLY A 112 -0.57 -5.64 8.00
N ALA A 113 0.60 -6.21 8.35
CA ALA A 113 1.07 -6.30 9.73
C ALA A 113 1.24 -4.92 10.36
N TRP A 114 1.78 -3.95 9.62
CA TRP A 114 1.88 -2.57 10.07
C TRP A 114 0.51 -1.93 10.31
N ILE A 115 -0.48 -2.15 9.44
CA ILE A 115 -1.85 -1.66 9.63
C ILE A 115 -2.46 -2.29 10.89
N ALA A 116 -2.34 -3.60 11.06
CA ALA A 116 -2.83 -4.33 12.21
C ALA A 116 -2.19 -3.82 13.52
N TRP A 117 -0.88 -3.59 13.51
CA TRP A 117 -0.19 -3.01 14.66
C TRP A 117 -0.66 -1.58 14.95
N ASN A 118 -0.91 -0.77 13.92
CA ASN A 118 -1.45 0.56 14.14
C ASN A 118 -2.85 0.50 14.79
N HIS A 119 -3.68 -0.48 14.45
CA HIS A 119 -4.99 -0.69 15.08
C HIS A 119 -4.95 -0.91 16.59
N THR A 120 -3.83 -1.34 17.16
CA THR A 120 -3.67 -1.47 18.61
C THR A 120 -3.31 -0.15 19.30
N ARG A 121 -3.00 0.90 18.54
CA ARG A 121 -2.61 2.22 19.06
C ARG A 121 -3.81 3.12 19.24
N GLN A 122 -3.75 3.96 20.27
CA GLN A 122 -4.76 4.96 20.59
C GLN A 122 -4.11 6.11 21.36
N VAL A 123 -4.71 7.30 21.29
CA VAL A 123 -4.37 8.41 22.18
C VAL A 123 -5.44 8.46 23.26
N ARG A 124 -5.04 8.50 24.54
CA ARG A 124 -5.98 8.50 25.67
C ARG A 124 -5.67 9.66 26.62
N VAL A 125 -6.70 10.32 27.11
CA VAL A 125 -6.61 11.24 28.23
C VAL A 125 -7.21 10.55 29.46
N VAL A 126 -6.43 10.46 30.54
CA VAL A 126 -6.86 9.95 31.84
C VAL A 126 -6.61 11.04 32.88
N GLY A 127 -7.68 11.68 33.35
CA GLY A 127 -7.58 12.80 34.28
C GLY A 127 -6.87 13.98 33.64
N GLU A 128 -5.60 14.17 34.00
CA GLU A 128 -4.72 15.27 33.52
C GLU A 128 -3.58 14.78 32.63
N ILE A 129 -3.49 13.47 32.38
CA ILE A 129 -2.40 12.86 31.64
C ILE A 129 -2.88 12.46 30.25
N VAL A 130 -2.19 12.94 29.23
CA VAL A 130 -2.31 12.48 27.85
C VAL A 130 -1.32 11.36 27.58
N ILE A 131 -1.84 10.18 27.27
CA ILE A 131 -1.09 9.02 26.81
C ILE A 131 -1.10 9.06 25.27
N GLY A 132 0.05 9.36 24.69
CA GLY A 132 0.23 9.39 23.23
C GLY A 132 0.19 8.00 22.60
N ALA A 133 0.00 7.94 21.28
CA ALA A 133 -0.08 6.68 20.52
C ALA A 133 1.23 5.85 20.54
N SER A 134 2.35 6.46 20.94
CA SER A 134 3.66 5.84 21.19
C SER A 134 3.85 5.34 22.62
N GLY A 135 2.87 5.55 23.51
CA GLY A 135 2.94 5.16 24.93
C GLY A 135 3.48 6.23 25.89
N GLN A 136 3.98 7.34 25.36
CA GLN A 136 4.44 8.48 26.17
C GLN A 136 3.31 9.09 27.01
N ARG A 137 3.60 9.43 28.26
CA ARG A 137 2.64 10.00 29.22
C ARG A 137 3.01 11.44 29.51
N VAL A 138 2.17 12.38 29.10
CA VAL A 138 2.44 13.82 29.20
C VAL A 138 1.33 14.46 30.03
N LYS A 139 1.68 15.19 31.09
CA LYS A 139 0.70 16.00 31.82
C LYS A 139 0.25 17.15 30.93
N LEU A 140 -1.05 17.42 30.85
CA LEU A 140 -1.59 18.57 30.11
C LEU A 140 -0.92 19.89 30.54
N ASP A 141 -0.53 19.99 31.81
CA ASP A 141 0.13 21.18 32.34
C ASP A 141 1.59 21.36 31.95
N SER A 142 2.26 20.25 31.60
CA SER A 142 3.63 20.30 31.08
C SER A 142 3.70 20.77 29.62
N ILE A 143 2.56 20.86 28.93
CA ILE A 143 2.51 21.35 27.55
C ILE A 143 2.59 22.87 27.56
N THR A 144 3.66 23.39 26.98
CA THR A 144 3.95 24.82 26.91
C THR A 144 3.36 25.47 25.66
N THR A 145 3.30 24.75 24.54
CA THR A 145 2.80 25.27 23.27
C THR A 145 2.20 24.16 22.41
N ILE A 146 1.18 24.49 21.62
CA ILE A 146 0.67 23.62 20.56
C ILE A 146 1.10 24.15 19.19
N ASP A 147 1.97 23.42 18.49
CA ASP A 147 2.30 23.70 17.08
C ASP A 147 1.22 23.14 16.16
N ARG A 148 0.45 24.05 15.52
CA ARG A 148 -0.64 23.73 14.59
C ARG A 148 -0.29 23.96 13.11
N LYS A 149 1.00 24.09 12.75
CA LYS A 149 1.42 24.37 11.35
C LYS A 149 0.80 23.43 10.31
N LYS A 150 0.55 22.16 10.68
CA LYS A 150 -0.02 21.14 9.78
C LYS A 150 -1.50 20.85 10.04
N TRP A 151 -2.14 21.57 10.96
CA TRP A 151 -3.52 21.28 11.37
C TRP A 151 -4.52 21.51 10.25
N LYS A 152 -4.52 22.70 9.63
CA LYS A 152 -5.49 23.08 8.59
C LYS A 152 -5.50 22.13 7.39
N ASN A 153 -4.34 21.60 7.01
CA ASN A 153 -4.19 20.79 5.80
C ASN A 153 -4.14 19.28 6.06
N LYS A 154 -3.67 18.85 7.24
CA LYS A 154 -3.42 17.43 7.55
C LYS A 154 -4.06 16.95 8.85
N GLY A 155 -4.63 17.84 9.66
CA GLY A 155 -5.16 17.50 10.99
C GLY A 155 -4.08 17.12 11.99
N ILE A 156 -2.82 17.57 11.80
CA ILE A 156 -1.69 17.21 12.66
C ILE A 156 -1.24 18.43 13.48
N ALA A 157 -1.19 18.26 14.79
CA ALA A 157 -0.60 19.21 15.73
C ALA A 157 0.45 18.52 16.62
N HIS A 158 1.37 19.31 17.18
CA HIS A 158 2.35 18.84 18.15
C HIS A 158 2.24 19.61 19.46
N GLY A 159 1.93 18.91 20.55
CA GLY A 159 2.10 19.45 21.89
C GLY A 159 3.56 19.45 22.27
N ILE A 160 4.13 20.63 22.50
CA ILE A 160 5.51 20.83 22.92
C ILE A 160 5.54 20.78 24.44
N TYR A 161 6.39 19.92 24.99
CA TYR A 161 6.62 19.79 26.43
C TYR A 161 8.11 19.60 26.70
N GLU A 162 8.53 19.82 27.93
CA GLU A 162 9.90 19.60 28.37
C GLU A 162 9.98 18.37 29.27
N GLU A 163 10.96 17.51 29.01
CA GLU A 163 11.21 16.31 29.81
C GLU A 163 12.73 16.09 29.89
N GLY A 164 13.28 16.09 31.11
CA GLY A 164 14.71 15.90 31.34
C GLY A 164 15.59 16.97 30.69
N GLY A 165 15.16 18.23 30.71
CA GLY A 165 15.89 19.36 30.11
C GLY A 165 15.90 19.36 28.57
N LYS A 166 15.10 18.50 27.93
CA LYS A 166 14.97 18.43 26.47
C LYS A 166 13.54 18.66 26.05
N GLN A 167 13.38 19.46 24.99
CA GLN A 167 12.09 19.67 24.36
C GLN A 167 11.65 18.41 23.61
N ARG A 168 10.45 17.93 23.91
CA ARG A 168 9.81 16.77 23.29
C ARG A 168 8.50 17.19 22.63
N ARG A 169 7.98 16.31 21.77
CA ARG A 169 6.76 16.55 21.00
C ARG A 169 5.76 15.41 21.16
N LEU A 170 4.54 15.76 21.52
CA LEU A 170 3.38 14.89 21.51
C LEU A 170 2.62 15.08 20.21
N CYS A 171 2.66 14.07 19.33
CA CYS A 171 1.92 14.11 18.08
C CYS A 171 0.43 13.86 18.33
N LEU A 172 -0.41 14.81 17.90
CA LEU A 172 -1.86 14.76 17.95
C LEU A 172 -2.36 14.83 16.50
N ASP A 173 -2.77 13.69 15.96
CA ASP A 173 -3.16 13.52 14.56
C ASP A 173 -4.64 13.15 14.50
N GLU A 174 -5.50 14.12 14.18
CA GLU A 174 -6.96 13.95 14.10
C GLU A 174 -7.36 13.07 12.91
N HIS A 175 -6.62 13.16 11.81
CA HIS A 175 -6.89 12.35 10.63
C HIS A 175 -6.70 10.86 10.93
N LYS A 176 -5.66 10.53 11.70
CA LYS A 176 -5.38 9.16 12.12
C LYS A 176 -6.18 8.74 13.36
N PHE A 177 -6.25 9.59 14.39
CA PHE A 177 -6.90 9.32 15.68
C PHE A 177 -8.00 10.36 15.95
N LYS A 178 -9.25 9.97 15.75
CA LYS A 178 -10.40 10.87 15.89
C LYS A 178 -10.60 11.27 17.36
N GLY A 179 -10.64 12.56 17.66
CA GLY A 179 -10.79 13.11 19.02
C GLY A 179 -9.55 13.81 19.58
N CYS A 180 -8.47 13.94 18.81
CA CYS A 180 -7.29 14.72 19.17
C CYS A 180 -7.59 16.23 19.27
N GLU A 181 -8.56 16.74 18.51
CA GLU A 181 -8.97 18.15 18.57
C GLU A 181 -9.43 18.57 19.97
N ALA A 182 -10.20 17.72 20.66
CA ALA A 182 -10.65 17.99 22.03
C ALA A 182 -9.47 18.08 23.02
N ILE A 183 -8.42 17.27 22.81
CA ILE A 183 -7.19 17.32 23.62
C ILE A 183 -6.46 18.65 23.39
N ILE A 184 -6.42 19.09 22.14
CA ILE A 184 -5.79 20.35 21.74
C ILE A 184 -6.52 21.56 22.33
N ILE A 185 -7.86 21.56 22.29
CA ILE A 185 -8.69 22.63 22.89
C ILE A 185 -8.46 22.70 24.40
N GLU A 186 -8.41 21.55 25.08
CA GLU A 186 -8.16 21.50 26.52
C GLU A 186 -6.75 22.00 26.87
N ALA A 187 -5.73 21.58 26.12
CA ALA A 187 -4.36 22.06 26.33
C ALA A 187 -4.27 23.59 26.14
N ASP A 188 -4.92 24.15 25.12
CA ASP A 188 -4.99 25.59 24.88
C ASP A 188 -5.62 26.36 26.05
N LYS A 189 -6.73 25.85 26.60
CA LYS A 189 -7.40 26.48 27.75
C LYS A 189 -6.45 26.61 28.93
N ARG A 190 -5.71 25.54 29.21
CA ARG A 190 -4.75 25.51 30.32
C ARG A 190 -3.54 26.40 30.08
N ILE A 191 -3.05 26.47 28.84
CA ILE A 191 -1.97 27.40 28.46
C ILE A 191 -2.42 28.85 28.68
N LYS A 192 -3.63 29.22 28.25
CA LYS A 192 -4.19 30.57 28.44
C LYS A 192 -4.36 30.92 29.92
N ALA A 193 -4.96 30.02 30.71
CA ALA A 193 -5.14 30.24 32.14
C ALA A 193 -3.81 30.47 32.88
N ARG A 194 -2.73 29.76 32.49
CA ARG A 194 -1.38 30.01 33.05
C ARG A 194 -0.80 31.37 32.65
N ALA A 195 -1.04 31.80 31.42
CA ALA A 195 -0.58 33.11 30.95
C ALA A 195 -1.26 34.25 31.72
N GLU A 196 -2.57 34.14 31.95
CA GLU A 196 -3.38 35.10 32.71
C GLU A 196 -2.99 35.15 34.20
N GLN A 197 -2.60 34.03 34.82
CA GLN A 197 -2.14 33.99 36.22
C GLN A 197 -0.72 34.57 36.43
N ASN A 198 0.09 34.61 35.38
CA ASN A 198 1.46 35.12 35.41
C ASN A 198 1.56 36.59 34.95
N THR A 199 0.43 37.25 34.69
CA THR A 199 0.34 38.67 34.31
C THR A 199 -0.22 39.47 35.49
#